data_AF-A0A3D1P3Q0-F1
#
_entry.id   AF-A0A3D1P3Q0-F1
#
_cell.length_a   1.000
_cell.length_b   1.000
_cell.length_c   1.000
_cell.angle_alpha   90.00
_cell.angle_beta   90.00
_cell.angle_gamma   90.00
#
_symmetry.space_group_name_H-M   'P 1'
#
loop_
_entity.id
_entity.type
_entity.pdbx_description
1 polymer ?
#
loop_
_entity_poly.entity_id
_entity_poly.type
_entity_poly.pdbx_seq_one_letter_code
_entity_poly.pdbx_strand_id
1 'polypeptide(L)' 'LSVIAEGVESEAQRRLVAAEGCATYQGFLRAQPLGASEFMALARA' A
#
# COMPACT_ATOMS: atom_id res chain seq x y z
N LEU A 1 -10.40 1.89 -15.72
CA LEU A 1 -9.06 2.45 -15.40
C LEU A 1 -8.59 1.78 -14.10
N SER A 2 -7.32 1.44 -13.98
CA SER A 2 -6.75 1.01 -12.69
C SER A 2 -6.21 2.24 -11.96
N VAL A 3 -6.52 2.37 -10.67
CA VAL A 3 -6.13 3.50 -9.82
C VAL A 3 -5.31 2.97 -8.64
N ILE A 4 -4.20 3.64 -8.32
CA ILE A 4 -3.39 3.37 -7.13
C ILE A 4 -3.47 4.60 -6.22
N ALA A 5 -3.86 4.40 -4.96
CA ALA A 5 -3.78 5.47 -3.96
C ALA A 5 -2.39 5.48 -3.30
N GLU A 6 -1.67 6.59 -3.43
CA GLU A 6 -0.35 6.78 -2.82
C GLU A 6 -0.45 7.54 -1.48
N GLY A 7 0.52 7.32 -0.59
CA GLY A 7 0.58 8.01 0.71
C GLY A 7 -0.41 7.50 1.76
N VAL A 8 -0.81 6.23 1.71
CA VAL A 8 -1.67 5.63 2.76
C VAL A 8 -0.83 5.28 4.01
N GLU A 9 -1.10 5.97 5.12
CA GLU A 9 -0.33 5.87 6.37
C GLU A 9 -1.15 5.33 7.55
N SER A 10 -2.48 5.22 7.40
CA SER A 10 -3.38 4.74 8.45
C SER A 10 -4.45 3.80 7.92
N GLU A 11 -4.90 2.87 8.77
CA GLU A 11 -6.00 1.96 8.43
C GLU A 11 -7.30 2.70 8.06
N ALA A 12 -7.51 3.90 8.61
CA ALA A 12 -8.65 4.73 8.24
C ALA A 12 -8.59 5.17 6.76
N GLN A 13 -7.44 5.64 6.28
CA GLN A 13 -7.22 5.98 4.87
C GLN A 13 -7.37 4.75 3.97
N ARG A 14 -6.81 3.60 4.37
CA ARG A 14 -6.93 2.34 3.60
C ARG A 14 -8.39 1.94 3.40
N ARG A 15 -9.20 2.01 4.47
CA ARG A 15 -10.64 1.72 4.39
C ARG A 15 -11.40 2.71 3.51
N LEU A 16 -11.07 3.99 3.59
CA LEU A 16 -11.69 5.02 2.75
C LEU A 16 -11.43 4.75 1.26
N VAL A 17 -10.17 4.56 0.88
CA VAL A 17 -9.76 4.27 -0.49
C VAL A 17 -10.45 3.00 -1.03
N ALA A 18 -10.53 1.96 -0.21
CA ALA A 18 -11.24 0.73 -0.57
C ALA A 18 -12.75 0.95 -0.77
N ALA A 19 -13.38 1.79 0.06
CA ALA A 19 -14.81 2.13 -0.06
C ALA A 19 -15.13 2.90 -1.34
N GLU A 20 -14.20 3.73 -1.82
CA GLU A 20 -14.28 4.43 -3.12
C GLU A 20 -13.98 3.51 -4.32
N GLY A 21 -13.80 2.20 -4.10
CA GLY A 21 -13.55 1.22 -5.15
C GLY A 21 -12.11 1.15 -5.64
N CYS A 22 -11.16 1.80 -4.96
CA CYS A 22 -9.75 1.70 -5.30
C CYS A 22 -9.12 0.47 -4.61
N ALA A 23 -8.78 -0.53 -5.42
CA ALA A 23 -8.31 -1.83 -4.94
C ALA A 23 -6.82 -1.87 -4.59
N THR A 24 -6.03 -0.88 -5.01
CA THR A 24 -4.57 -0.87 -4.86
C THR A 24 -4.09 0.41 -4.18
N TYR A 25 -3.15 0.27 -3.25
CA TYR A 25 -2.56 1.39 -2.54
C TYR A 25 -1.07 1.17 -2.27
N GLN A 26 -0.36 2.28 -2.06
CA GLN A 26 1.02 2.33 -1.59
C GLN A 26 1.12 3.38 -0.48
N GLY A 27 1.96 3.11 0.51
CA GLY A 27 2.19 4.03 1.62
C GLY A 27 2.75 3.32 2.85
N PHE A 28 3.17 4.12 3.84
CA PHE A 28 3.90 3.64 5.00
C PHE A 28 3.09 2.74 5.92
N LEU A 29 1.75 2.73 5.78
CA LEU A 29 0.90 1.74 6.44
C LEU A 29 1.32 0.31 6.05
N ARG A 30 1.70 0.09 4.78
CA ARG A 30 2.13 -1.22 4.30
C ARG A 30 3.63 -1.43 4.51
N ALA A 31 4.44 -0.48 4.05
CA ALA A 31 5.88 -0.48 4.18
C ALA A 31 6.46 0.90 3.79
N GLN A 32 7.57 1.29 4.42
CA GLN A 32 8.45 2.36 3.92
C GLN A 32 9.22 1.88 2.68
N PRO A 33 9.99 2.74 1.97
CA PRO A 33 10.91 2.28 0.93
C PRO A 33 11.87 1.23 1.48
N LEU A 34 12.04 0.13 0.75
CA LEU A 34 12.83 -1.02 1.17
C LEU A 34 14.03 -1.23 0.26
N GLY A 35 15.12 -1.77 0.82
CA GLY A 35 16.20 -2.34 0.03
C GLY A 35 15.75 -3.60 -0.71
N ALA A 36 16.53 -4.03 -1.70
CA ALA A 36 16.17 -5.16 -2.54
C ALA A 36 15.94 -6.46 -1.75
N SER A 37 16.78 -6.77 -0.76
CA SER A 37 16.64 -7.98 0.07
C SER A 37 15.37 -7.96 0.93
N GLU A 38 15.07 -6.83 1.54
CA GLU A 38 13.88 -6.63 2.39
C GLU A 38 12.59 -6.70 1.55
N PHE A 39 12.61 -6.09 0.36
CA PHE A 39 11.50 -6.18 -0.58
C PHE A 39 11.26 -7.63 -1.02
N MET A 40 12.32 -8.39 -1.33
CA MET A 40 12.20 -9.80 -1.69
C MET A 40 11.66 -10.66 -0.54
N ALA A 41 11.99 -10.35 0.71
CA ALA A 41 11.39 -11.00 1.87
C ALA A 41 9.91 -10.65 2.00
N LEU A 42 9.54 -9.37 1.88
CA LEU A 42 8.15 -8.91 1.95
C LEU A 42 7.26 -9.51 0.85
N ALA A 43 7.78 -9.62 -0.37
CA ALA A 43 7.04 -10.13 -1.53
C ALA A 43 6.82 -11.66 -1.50
N ARG A 44 7.56 -12.38 -0.64
CA ARG A 44 7.42 -13.83 -0.46
C ARG A 44 6.58 -14.21 0.76
N ALA A 45 6.25 -13.24 1.61
CA ALA A 45 5.41 -13.41 2.80
C ALA A 45 3.92 -13.32 2.45
#